data_AF-A0A4R2RUP9-F1
#
_entry.id   AF-A0A4R2RUP9-F1
#
_cell.length_a   1.000
_cell.length_b   1.000
_cell.length_c   1.000
_cell.angle_alpha   90.00
_cell.angle_beta   90.00
_cell.angle_gamma   90.00
#
_symmetry.space_group_name_H-M   'P 1'
#
loop_
_entity.id
_entity.type
_entity.pdbx_description
1 polymer ?
#
loop_
_entity_poly.entity_id
_entity_poly.type
_entity_poly.pdbx_seq_one_letter_code
_entity_poly.pdbx_strand_id
1 'polypeptide(L)'
;MLATFRRLKKKKQGFTLVELMVVVLIIGILIAIAIPMYTKAQESAMDKTTRSNARMIHGAVSQWQAQENRTDFPNETQLKNYFQSGGWPKGPNNIEYNYANGVVKISNVPYNGFNGNNTNL
;
A
#
# COMPACT_ATOMS: atom_id res chain seq x y z
N MET A 1 -37.63 -15.35 -62.39
CA MET A 1 -37.38 -14.88 -61.01
C MET A 1 -37.26 -16.09 -60.09
N LEU A 2 -36.05 -16.44 -59.65
CA LEU A 2 -35.77 -17.03 -58.34
C LEU A 2 -34.24 -17.23 -58.21
N ALA A 3 -33.57 -16.30 -57.53
CA ALA A 3 -32.17 -16.48 -57.15
C ALA A 3 -32.14 -17.41 -55.92
N THR A 4 -31.63 -18.63 -56.07
CA THR A 4 -31.49 -19.57 -54.96
C THR A 4 -30.41 -19.07 -54.00
N PHE A 5 -30.85 -18.54 -52.86
CA PHE A 5 -29.99 -18.03 -51.79
C PHE A 5 -29.28 -19.21 -51.09
N ARG A 6 -28.08 -19.55 -51.55
CA ARG A 6 -27.22 -20.56 -50.91
C ARG A 6 -26.74 -20.02 -49.56
N ARG A 7 -27.45 -20.32 -48.47
CA ARG A 7 -26.98 -20.03 -47.11
C ARG A 7 -25.68 -20.79 -46.85
N LEU A 8 -24.55 -20.07 -46.85
CA LEU A 8 -23.29 -20.55 -46.30
C LEU A 8 -23.49 -20.80 -44.80
N LYS A 9 -23.67 -22.06 -44.38
CA LYS A 9 -23.61 -22.43 -42.97
C LYS A 9 -22.20 -22.10 -42.48
N LYS A 10 -22.03 -20.98 -41.75
CA LYS A 10 -20.82 -20.72 -40.97
C LYS A 10 -20.63 -21.91 -40.04
N LYS A 11 -19.54 -22.66 -40.20
CA LYS A 11 -19.16 -23.71 -39.25
C LYS A 11 -18.98 -23.04 -37.89
N LYS A 12 -19.85 -23.33 -36.93
CA LYS A 12 -19.64 -22.92 -35.54
C LYS A 12 -18.45 -23.72 -35.04
N GLN A 13 -17.28 -23.08 -34.95
CA GLN A 13 -16.13 -23.62 -34.23
C GLN A 13 -16.49 -23.53 -32.74
N GLY A 14 -16.70 -24.69 -32.11
CA GLY A 14 -16.92 -24.78 -30.67
C GLY A 14 -15.57 -24.84 -29.95
N PHE A 15 -15.50 -24.21 -28.78
CA PHE A 15 -14.36 -24.31 -27.88
C PHE A 15 -14.21 -25.77 -27.41
N THR A 16 -13.00 -26.34 -27.53
CA THR A 16 -12.78 -27.70 -27.06
C THR A 16 -12.61 -27.72 -25.54
N LEU A 17 -13.07 -28.80 -24.88
CA LEU A 17 -12.89 -28.95 -23.44
C LEU A 17 -11.39 -28.98 -23.08
N VAL A 18 -10.57 -29.57 -23.95
CA VAL A 18 -9.12 -29.64 -23.81
C VAL A 18 -8.47 -28.25 -23.85
N GLU A 19 -8.91 -27.35 -24.73
CA GLU A 19 -8.45 -25.96 -24.73
C GLU A 19 -8.73 -25.27 -23.40
N LEU A 20 -9.89 -25.50 -22.79
CA LEU A 20 -10.18 -24.92 -21.47
C LEU A 20 -9.26 -25.47 -20.39
N MET A 21 -9.02 -26.78 -20.40
CA MET A 21 -8.24 -27.47 -19.36
C MET A 21 -6.78 -26.99 -19.32
N VAL A 22 -6.14 -26.85 -20.47
CA VAL A 22 -4.75 -26.37 -20.54
C VAL A 22 -4.68 -24.91 -20.06
N VAL A 23 -5.67 -24.08 -20.39
CA VAL A 23 -5.70 -22.68 -19.96
C VAL A 23 -5.82 -22.55 -18.44
N VAL A 24 -6.76 -23.26 -17.80
CA VAL A 24 -6.89 -23.19 -16.33
C VAL A 24 -5.69 -23.79 -15.61
N LEU A 25 -5.02 -24.79 -16.21
CA LEU A 25 -3.78 -25.34 -15.69
C LEU A 25 -2.66 -24.30 -15.68
N ILE A 26 -2.47 -23.57 -16.78
CA ILE A 26 -1.45 -22.51 -16.85
C ILE A 26 -1.79 -21.37 -15.88
N ILE A 27 -3.05 -20.92 -15.83
CA ILE A 27 -3.50 -19.88 -14.88
C ILE A 27 -3.27 -20.32 -13.43
N GLY A 28 -3.53 -21.59 -13.09
CA GLY A 28 -3.28 -22.12 -11.75
C GLY A 28 -1.82 -22.03 -11.33
N ILE A 29 -0.88 -22.36 -12.23
CA ILE A 29 0.56 -22.25 -11.98
C ILE A 29 0.96 -20.78 -11.78
N LEU A 30 0.44 -19.87 -12.62
CA LEU A 30 0.74 -18.44 -12.50
C LEU A 30 0.24 -17.87 -11.17
N ILE A 31 -0.99 -18.19 -10.76
CA ILE A 31 -1.59 -17.70 -9.51
C ILE A 31 -0.81 -18.20 -8.29
N ALA A 32 -0.36 -19.45 -8.29
CA ALA A 32 0.40 -20.04 -7.19
C ALA A 32 1.68 -19.24 -6.85
N ILE A 33 2.31 -18.65 -7.87
CA ILE A 33 3.51 -17.81 -7.71
C ILE A 33 3.11 -16.34 -7.48
N ALA A 34 2.08 -15.85 -8.17
CA ALA A 34 1.68 -14.46 -8.16
C ALA A 34 1.15 -14.00 -6.79
N ILE A 35 0.34 -14.81 -6.10
CA ILE A 35 -0.24 -14.44 -4.80
C ILE A 35 0.83 -14.13 -3.74
N PRO A 36 1.77 -15.04 -3.41
CA PRO A 36 2.77 -14.76 -2.38
C PRO A 36 3.74 -13.64 -2.78
N MET A 37 3.99 -13.45 -4.08
CA MET A 37 4.79 -12.33 -4.57
C MET A 37 4.07 -11.00 -4.37
N TYR A 38 2.78 -10.94 -4.71
CA TYR A 38 1.96 -9.74 -4.58
C TYR A 38 1.80 -9.33 -3.10
N THR A 39 1.54 -10.27 -2.20
CA THR A 39 1.41 -9.97 -0.77
C THR A 39 2.71 -9.40 -0.20
N LYS A 40 3.86 -10.01 -0.50
CA LYS A 40 5.17 -9.48 -0.07
C LYS A 40 5.46 -8.09 -0.64
N ALA A 41 5.12 -7.84 -1.91
CA ALA A 41 5.30 -6.53 -2.52
C ALA A 41 4.44 -5.47 -1.82
N GLN A 42 3.19 -5.82 -1.49
CA GLN A 42 2.29 -4.94 -0.74
C GLN A 42 2.84 -4.65 0.66
N GLU A 43 3.25 -5.66 1.42
CA GLU A 43 3.86 -5.49 2.74
C GLU A 43 5.10 -4.59 2.69
N SER A 44 5.99 -4.78 1.70
CA SER A 44 7.18 -3.94 1.54
C SER A 44 6.83 -2.48 1.21
N ALA A 45 5.83 -2.24 0.36
CA ALA A 45 5.36 -0.90 0.04
C ALA A 45 4.76 -0.20 1.27
N MET A 46 4.03 -0.95 2.10
CA MET A 46 3.50 -0.45 3.36
C MET A 46 4.62 -0.10 4.34
N ASP A 47 5.63 -0.95 4.51
CA ASP A 47 6.79 -0.67 5.37
C ASP A 47 7.56 0.58 4.95
N LYS A 48 7.83 0.73 3.66
CA LYS A 48 8.48 1.93 3.12
C LYS A 48 7.66 3.19 3.40
N THR A 49 6.34 3.12 3.19
CA THR A 49 5.43 4.24 3.47
C THR A 49 5.40 4.58 4.95
N THR A 50 5.31 3.58 5.83
CA THR A 50 5.30 3.76 7.28
C THR A 50 6.59 4.41 7.79
N ARG A 51 7.75 3.95 7.32
CA ARG A 51 9.05 4.57 7.65
C ARG A 51 9.17 5.98 7.10
N SER A 52 8.68 6.23 5.88
CA SER A 52 8.67 7.57 5.28
C SER A 52 7.83 8.54 6.11
N ASN A 53 6.63 8.14 6.53
CA ASN A 53 5.76 8.94 7.37
C ASN A 53 6.38 9.26 8.73
N ALA A 54 7.01 8.28 9.38
CA ALA A 54 7.74 8.52 10.63
C ALA A 54 8.85 9.57 10.47
N ARG A 55 9.63 9.49 9.37
CA ARG A 55 10.66 10.50 9.05
C ARG A 55 10.07 11.88 8.78
N MET A 56 8.90 11.97 8.16
CA MET A 56 8.22 13.27 8.00
C MET A 56 7.85 13.89 9.34
N ILE A 57 7.42 13.07 10.32
CA ILE A 57 7.15 13.55 11.69
C ILE A 57 8.43 14.04 12.37
N HIS A 58 9.52 13.29 12.25
CA HIS A 58 10.84 13.73 12.76
C HIS A 58 11.30 15.03 12.09
N GLY A 59 11.10 15.15 10.78
CA GLY A 59 11.36 16.38 10.03
C GLY A 59 10.55 17.56 10.56
N ALA A 60 9.26 17.37 10.83
CA ALA A 60 8.40 18.38 11.43
C ALA A 60 8.90 18.82 12.82
N VAL A 61 9.39 17.88 13.65
CA VAL A 61 9.99 18.22 14.95
C VAL A 61 11.24 19.07 14.78
N SER A 62 12.15 18.66 13.91
CA SER A 62 13.39 19.42 13.64
C SER A 62 13.11 20.82 13.09
N GLN A 63 12.08 20.96 12.25
CA GLN A 63 11.64 22.25 11.70
C GLN A 63 11.09 23.16 12.80
N TRP A 64 10.26 22.62 13.70
CA TRP A 64 9.75 23.37 14.85
C TRP A 64 10.87 23.85 15.78
N GLN A 65 11.82 22.96 16.09
CA GLN A 65 12.98 23.29 16.93
C GLN A 65 13.83 24.40 16.31
N ALA A 66 14.07 24.34 14.99
CA ALA A 66 14.81 25.36 14.26
C ALA A 66 14.07 26.71 14.23
N GLN A 67 12.74 26.70 14.09
CA GLN A 67 11.93 27.92 14.00
C GLN A 67 11.75 28.61 15.37
N GLU A 68 11.54 27.84 16.43
CA GLU A 68 11.37 28.40 17.79
C GLU A 68 12.69 28.53 18.56
N ASN A 69 13.82 28.12 17.96
CA ASN A 69 15.14 28.07 18.60
C ASN A 69 15.12 27.32 19.94
N ARG A 70 14.51 26.13 19.94
CA ARG A 70 14.37 25.30 21.14
C ARG A 70 14.96 23.91 20.97
N THR A 71 15.26 23.27 22.10
CA THR A 71 15.80 21.90 22.17
C THR A 71 14.83 20.92 22.84
N ASP A 72 13.68 21.38 23.29
CA ASP A 72 12.59 20.53 23.81
C ASP A 72 11.81 19.89 22.66
N PHE A 73 10.88 19.00 23.02
CA PHE A 73 10.02 18.34 22.04
C PHE A 73 8.66 19.03 21.99
N PRO A 74 8.14 19.37 20.80
CA PRO A 74 6.79 19.90 20.67
C PRO A 74 5.75 18.87 21.12
N ASN A 75 4.56 19.32 21.48
CA ASN A 75 3.39 18.46 21.61
C ASN A 75 2.71 18.22 20.24
N GLU A 76 1.79 17.25 20.16
CA GLU A 76 1.11 16.88 18.91
C GLU A 76 0.38 18.07 18.26
N THR A 77 -0.27 18.92 19.06
CA THR A 77 -1.02 20.10 18.58
C THR A 77 -0.10 21.12 17.91
N GLN A 78 1.08 21.37 18.48
CA GLN A 78 2.08 22.25 17.89
C GLN A 78 2.62 21.68 16.58
N LEU A 79 2.80 20.36 16.53
CA LEU A 79 3.35 19.67 15.37
C LEU A 79 2.40 19.62 14.18
N LYS A 80 1.08 19.60 14.41
CA LYS A 80 0.06 19.63 13.35
C LYS A 80 0.21 20.82 12.40
N ASN A 81 0.72 21.96 12.88
CA ASN A 81 0.93 23.16 12.07
C ASN A 81 2.02 23.00 11.00
N TYR A 82 2.87 21.97 11.13
CA TYR A 82 3.96 21.68 10.19
C TYR A 82 3.57 20.66 9.12
N PHE A 83 2.31 20.19 9.15
CA PHE A 83 1.73 19.34 8.12
C PHE A 83 0.67 20.10 7.32
N GLN A 84 0.52 19.73 6.05
CA GLN A 84 -0.44 20.36 5.17
C GLN A 84 -1.87 20.22 5.73
N SER A 85 -2.61 21.33 5.74
CA SER A 85 -4.00 21.43 6.23
C SER A 85 -4.20 21.04 7.70
N GLY A 86 -3.16 21.06 8.54
CA GLY A 86 -3.26 20.63 9.94
C GLY A 86 -3.52 19.12 10.10
N GLY A 87 -3.38 18.36 9.01
CA GLY A 87 -3.66 16.94 8.95
C GLY A 87 -2.54 16.13 9.59
N TRP A 88 -2.91 15.11 10.36
CA TRP A 88 -1.94 14.16 10.90
C TRP A 88 -1.67 13.05 9.88
N PRO A 89 -0.42 12.65 9.62
CA PRO A 89 -0.10 11.57 8.69
C PRO A 89 -0.84 10.29 9.08
N LYS A 90 -1.45 9.62 8.10
CA LYS A 90 -2.11 8.32 8.25
C LYS A 90 -1.45 7.32 7.33
N GLY A 91 -1.25 6.11 7.84
CA GLY A 91 -0.61 5.04 7.09
C GLY A 91 -1.61 4.21 6.31
N PRO A 92 -1.13 3.38 5.38
CA PRO A 92 -1.99 2.42 4.68
C PRO A 92 -2.62 1.43 5.66
N ASN A 93 -3.82 0.92 5.34
CA ASN A 93 -4.58 -0.05 6.16
C ASN A 93 -4.77 0.36 7.64
N ASN A 94 -5.08 1.63 7.88
CA ASN A 94 -5.36 2.17 9.22
C ASN A 94 -4.17 2.12 10.20
N ILE A 95 -2.94 2.12 9.66
CA ILE A 95 -1.75 2.33 10.48
C ILE A 95 -1.78 3.76 11.03
N GLU A 96 -1.61 3.86 12.34
CA GLU A 96 -1.65 5.11 13.08
C GLU A 96 -0.27 5.47 13.63
N TYR A 97 0.03 6.77 13.67
CA TYR A 97 1.24 7.31 14.27
C TYR A 97 0.81 8.08 15.51
N ASN A 98 1.39 7.77 16.67
CA ASN A 98 1.18 8.50 17.91
C ASN A 98 2.50 9.16 18.26
N TYR A 99 2.49 10.46 18.48
CA TYR A 99 3.70 11.21 18.80
C TYR A 99 3.65 11.74 20.22
N ALA A 100 4.69 11.46 20.99
CA ALA A 100 4.84 11.98 22.35
C ALA A 100 6.31 12.11 22.72
N ASN A 101 6.70 13.28 23.24
CA ASN A 101 8.01 13.53 23.81
C ASN A 101 9.17 13.13 22.88
N GLY A 102 9.09 13.50 21.60
CA GLY A 102 10.13 13.18 20.62
C GLY A 102 10.12 11.74 20.09
N VAL A 103 9.14 10.92 20.51
CA VAL A 103 9.01 9.53 20.07
C VAL A 103 7.79 9.39 19.18
N VAL A 104 7.97 8.77 18.01
CA VAL A 104 6.86 8.33 17.17
C VAL A 104 6.62 6.84 17.42
N LYS A 105 5.42 6.53 17.89
CA LYS A 105 4.90 5.18 18.06
C LYS A 105 4.00 4.83 16.89
N ILE A 106 4.12 3.62 16.39
CA ILE A 106 3.33 3.16 15.24
C ILE A 106 2.45 2.01 15.70
N SER A 107 1.16 2.11 15.40
CA SER A 107 0.12 1.20 15.88
C SER A 107 -0.64 0.60 14.69
N ASN A 108 -1.33 -0.52 14.94
CA ASN A 108 -2.16 -1.23 13.94
C ASN A 108 -1.38 -1.71 12.71
N VAL A 109 -0.15 -2.19 12.86
CA VAL A 109 0.62 -2.73 11.73
C VAL A 109 0.12 -4.14 11.37
N PRO A 110 -0.41 -4.37 10.15
CA PRO A 110 -1.01 -5.66 9.78
C PRO A 110 0.02 -6.70 9.28
N TYR A 111 1.31 -6.36 9.25
CA TYR A 111 2.37 -7.23 8.78
C TYR A 111 3.52 -7.28 9.80
N ASN A 112 4.16 -8.44 9.93
CA ASN A 112 5.21 -8.70 10.93
C ASN A 112 6.56 -8.01 10.65
N GLY A 113 6.63 -7.17 9.61
CA GLY A 113 7.88 -6.54 9.13
C GLY A 113 8.26 -5.22 9.82
N PHE A 114 7.34 -4.61 10.58
CA PHE A 114 7.61 -3.37 11.30
C PHE A 114 7.91 -3.64 12.79
N ASN A 115 9.16 -3.93 13.11
CA ASN A 115 9.65 -3.98 14.49
C ASN A 115 10.13 -2.59 14.94
N GLY A 116 9.20 -1.64 15.03
CA GLY A 116 9.50 -0.24 15.30
C GLY A 116 8.53 0.37 16.29
N ASN A 117 8.25 -0.33 17.39
CA ASN A 117 7.26 0.14 18.36
C ASN A 117 7.53 1.57 18.87
N ASN A 118 8.80 2.02 18.79
CA ASN A 118 9.22 3.39 19.03
C ASN A 118 10.34 3.77 18.03
N THR A 119 10.17 4.83 17.24
CA THR A 119 11.31 5.53 16.63
C THR A 119 11.62 6.74 17.49
N ASN A 120 12.73 6.69 18.23
CA ASN A 120 13.26 7.85 18.94
C ASN A 120 13.93 8.79 17.93
N LEU A 121 13.85 10.09 18.21
CA LEU A 121 14.73 11.11 17.61
C LEU A 121 16.18 10.88 18.01
#